data_AF-A0A7C5C8A1-F1
#
_entry.id   AF-A0A7C5C8A1-F1
#
_cell.length_a   1.000
_cell.length_b   1.000
_cell.length_c   1.000
_cell.angle_alpha   90.00
_cell.angle_beta   90.00
_cell.angle_gamma   90.00
#
_symmetry.space_group_name_H-M   'P 1'
#
loop_
_entity.id
_entity.type
_entity.pdbx_description
1 polymer ?
#
loop_
_entity_poly.entity_id
_entity_poly.type
_entity_poly.pdbx_seq_one_letter_code
_entity_poly.pdbx_strand_id
1 'polypeptide(L)'
;MRGRRPEGKREHGGRRVRVVLAAGLALLAVGGCTELPYYAQAVGGHLAIMRARVPIETLLADPATDPVLRDRLARVQEARRFALSELGLPDNGSYRAYVALDREAVTWNVYATPEFSLEPRRWCFPAVGCVAYRGYFAESAARAYASELAAQGWDVYVAPASAYSSLGWFEDPVLSTMLQRGELSTVGVLFHELAHQRVYVKGDTAFNESFATAVQRAGVRRWLQARGEAKRLAAYTRALERRAAFLALLRETRARLAAIYARGGAP
;
A
#
# COMPACT_ATOMS: atom_id res chain seq x y z
N MET A 1 -32.95 -25.71 -72.34
CA MET A 1 -31.81 -24.77 -72.32
C MET A 1 -31.51 -24.36 -70.89
N ARG A 2 -30.23 -24.48 -70.51
CA ARG A 2 -29.47 -23.78 -69.44
C ARG A 2 -30.02 -23.81 -68.00
N GLY A 3 -29.37 -24.64 -67.18
CA GLY A 3 -29.42 -24.56 -65.72
C GLY A 3 -28.65 -23.35 -65.15
N ARG A 4 -29.09 -22.86 -64.00
CA ARG A 4 -28.38 -21.89 -63.15
C ARG A 4 -27.84 -22.60 -61.91
N ARG A 5 -26.53 -22.49 -61.69
CA ARG A 5 -25.85 -22.82 -60.41
C ARG A 5 -26.14 -21.74 -59.37
N PRO A 6 -26.15 -22.05 -58.06
CA PRO A 6 -26.14 -21.01 -57.03
C PRO A 6 -24.71 -20.48 -56.83
N GLU A 7 -24.59 -19.15 -56.79
CA GLU A 7 -23.37 -18.41 -56.47
C GLU A 7 -22.97 -18.56 -55.00
N GLY A 8 -21.67 -18.62 -54.76
CA GLY A 8 -21.05 -18.87 -53.46
C GLY A 8 -21.37 -17.81 -52.40
N LYS A 9 -21.71 -18.29 -51.20
CA LYS A 9 -21.75 -17.46 -49.99
C LYS A 9 -20.32 -17.07 -49.60
N ARG A 10 -20.06 -15.76 -49.65
CA ARG A 10 -18.80 -15.10 -49.33
C ARG A 10 -18.30 -15.43 -47.92
N GLU A 11 -17.05 -15.91 -47.83
CA GLU A 11 -16.25 -16.18 -46.60
C GLU A 11 -15.84 -14.90 -45.81
N HIS A 12 -16.71 -13.89 -45.71
CA HIS A 12 -16.31 -12.59 -45.14
C HIS A 12 -16.45 -12.50 -43.62
N GLY A 13 -17.21 -13.40 -42.98
CA GLY A 13 -17.42 -13.41 -41.53
C GLY A 13 -16.22 -13.92 -40.73
N GLY A 14 -15.61 -15.03 -41.15
CA GLY A 14 -14.49 -15.66 -40.43
C GLY A 14 -13.20 -14.84 -40.45
N ARG A 15 -12.95 -14.09 -41.53
CA ARG A 15 -11.77 -13.22 -41.66
C ARG A 15 -11.86 -11.98 -40.75
N ARG A 16 -13.05 -11.40 -40.56
CA ARG A 16 -13.24 -10.26 -39.64
C ARG A 16 -13.14 -10.66 -38.17
N VAL A 17 -13.71 -11.82 -37.80
CA VAL A 17 -13.60 -12.37 -36.43
C VAL A 17 -12.16 -12.74 -36.09
N ARG A 18 -11.42 -13.36 -37.02
CA ARG A 18 -9.99 -13.68 -36.83
C ARG A 18 -9.11 -12.44 -36.72
N VAL A 19 -9.39 -11.37 -37.47
CA VAL A 19 -8.65 -10.10 -37.37
C VAL A 19 -8.93 -9.38 -36.05
N VAL A 20 -10.17 -9.41 -35.54
CA VAL A 20 -10.51 -8.82 -34.23
C VAL A 20 -9.90 -9.62 -33.07
N LEU A 21 -9.92 -10.97 -33.14
CA LEU A 21 -9.25 -11.83 -32.17
C LEU A 21 -7.73 -11.68 -32.19
N ALA A 22 -7.12 -11.60 -33.38
CA ALA A 22 -5.68 -11.38 -33.52
C ALA A 22 -5.27 -9.96 -33.06
N ALA A 23 -6.07 -8.93 -33.32
CA ALA A 23 -5.85 -7.59 -32.80
C ALA A 23 -6.00 -7.56 -31.27
N GLY A 24 -6.99 -8.26 -30.70
CA GLY A 24 -7.16 -8.40 -29.25
C GLY A 24 -6.00 -9.14 -28.57
N LEU A 25 -5.50 -10.22 -29.18
CA LEU A 25 -4.31 -10.93 -28.70
C LEU A 25 -3.02 -10.10 -28.83
N ALA A 26 -2.88 -9.32 -29.91
CA ALA A 26 -1.75 -8.43 -30.11
C ALA A 26 -1.76 -7.24 -29.13
N LEU A 27 -2.94 -6.67 -28.83
CA LEU A 27 -3.09 -5.64 -27.80
C LEU A 27 -2.77 -6.17 -26.39
N LEU A 28 -3.08 -7.44 -26.09
CA LEU A 28 -2.67 -8.10 -24.84
C LEU A 28 -1.16 -8.41 -24.81
N ALA A 29 -0.56 -8.76 -25.96
CA ALA A 29 0.86 -9.08 -26.05
C ALA A 29 1.78 -7.86 -25.92
N VAL A 30 1.36 -6.68 -26.38
CA VAL A 30 2.20 -5.47 -26.38
C VAL A 30 2.18 -4.75 -25.01
N GLY A 31 1.15 -4.95 -24.18
CA GLY A 31 1.06 -4.36 -22.83
C GLY A 31 1.27 -5.34 -21.65
N GLY A 32 1.14 -6.66 -21.88
CA GLY A 32 1.15 -7.66 -20.81
C GLY A 32 2.52 -8.20 -20.41
N CYS A 33 3.52 -8.15 -21.30
CA CYS A 33 4.82 -8.77 -21.06
C CYS A 33 5.71 -7.98 -20.08
N THR A 34 5.59 -6.65 -20.06
CA THR A 34 6.36 -5.77 -19.15
C THR A 34 5.81 -5.75 -17.72
N GLU A 35 4.54 -6.09 -17.54
CA GLU A 35 3.86 -6.06 -16.24
C GLU A 35 3.84 -7.44 -15.55
N LEU A 36 4.09 -8.53 -16.28
CA LEU A 36 4.14 -9.89 -15.72
C LEU A 36 5.16 -10.05 -14.57
N PRO A 37 6.42 -9.55 -14.69
CA PRO A 37 7.38 -9.65 -13.58
C PRO A 37 6.93 -8.91 -12.33
N TYR A 38 6.21 -7.80 -12.51
CA TYR A 38 5.67 -7.03 -11.39
C TYR A 38 4.57 -7.79 -10.63
N TYR A 39 3.60 -8.39 -11.34
CA TYR A 39 2.56 -9.16 -10.68
C TYR A 39 3.13 -10.43 -10.04
N ALA A 40 4.08 -11.09 -10.70
CA ALA A 40 4.77 -12.25 -10.15
C ALA A 40 5.48 -11.92 -8.83
N GLN A 41 6.22 -10.80 -8.75
CA GLN A 41 6.85 -10.40 -7.48
C GLN A 41 5.82 -9.99 -6.41
N ALA A 42 4.71 -9.33 -6.80
CA ALA A 42 3.67 -8.92 -5.86
C ALA A 42 2.98 -10.13 -5.22
N VAL A 43 2.59 -11.11 -6.04
CA VAL A 43 1.97 -12.37 -5.58
C VAL A 43 2.98 -13.19 -4.78
N GLY A 44 4.20 -13.37 -5.29
CA GLY A 44 5.24 -14.15 -4.63
C GLY A 44 5.60 -13.58 -3.25
N GLY A 45 5.79 -12.26 -3.15
CA GLY A 45 6.09 -11.59 -1.89
C GLY A 45 4.95 -11.71 -0.88
N HIS A 46 3.70 -11.51 -1.31
CA HIS A 46 2.54 -11.68 -0.44
C HIS A 46 2.40 -13.13 0.06
N LEU A 47 2.50 -14.13 -0.84
CA LEU A 47 2.44 -15.54 -0.46
C LEU A 47 3.56 -15.95 0.49
N ALA A 48 4.78 -15.43 0.30
CA ALA A 48 5.89 -15.68 1.21
C ALA A 48 5.57 -15.20 2.63
N ILE A 49 5.01 -14.00 2.78
CA ILE A 49 4.57 -13.49 4.09
C ILE A 49 3.45 -14.36 4.65
N MET A 50 2.43 -14.69 3.86
CA MET A 50 1.30 -15.50 4.34
C MET A 50 1.72 -16.90 4.82
N ARG A 51 2.73 -17.51 4.19
CA ARG A 51 3.27 -18.82 4.59
C ARG A 51 4.16 -18.76 5.83
N ALA A 52 4.83 -17.63 6.08
CA ALA A 52 5.74 -17.45 7.20
C ALA A 52 5.04 -17.08 8.52
N ARG A 53 3.71 -16.96 8.53
CA ARG A 53 2.92 -16.54 9.69
C ARG A 53 3.02 -17.54 10.83
N VAL A 54 3.35 -17.04 12.01
CA VAL A 54 3.25 -17.78 13.27
C VAL A 54 2.17 -17.12 14.13
N PRO A 55 1.19 -17.87 14.67
CA PRO A 55 0.18 -17.30 15.56
C PRO A 55 0.83 -16.60 16.76
N ILE A 56 0.35 -15.40 17.11
CA ILE A 56 0.94 -14.64 18.22
C ILE A 56 0.80 -15.40 19.53
N GLU A 57 -0.34 -16.08 19.76
CA GLU A 57 -0.55 -16.88 20.97
C GLU A 57 0.49 -17.98 21.14
N THR A 58 0.94 -18.61 20.04
CA THR A 58 2.01 -19.60 20.07
C THR A 58 3.32 -18.99 20.54
N LEU A 59 3.67 -17.79 20.06
CA LEU A 59 4.88 -17.08 20.47
C LEU A 59 4.81 -16.57 21.92
N LEU A 60 3.63 -16.18 22.39
CA LEU A 60 3.43 -15.76 23.78
C LEU A 60 3.56 -16.94 24.76
N ALA A 61 3.09 -18.12 24.37
CA ALA A 61 3.15 -19.34 25.19
C ALA A 61 4.54 -20.01 25.18
N ASP A 62 5.33 -19.82 24.12
CA ASP A 62 6.67 -20.41 24.01
C ASP A 62 7.68 -19.70 24.94
N PRO A 63 8.25 -20.39 25.94
CA PRO A 63 9.25 -19.82 26.85
C PRO A 63 10.54 -19.39 26.14
N ALA A 64 10.85 -19.97 24.97
CA ALA A 64 12.04 -19.65 24.18
C ALA A 64 11.91 -18.35 23.37
N THR A 65 10.70 -17.80 23.21
CA THR A 65 10.50 -16.49 22.56
C THR A 65 11.26 -15.39 23.29
N ASP A 66 11.99 -14.58 22.53
CA ASP A 66 12.69 -13.41 23.04
C ASP A 66 11.76 -12.52 23.91
N PRO A 67 12.14 -12.17 25.15
CA PRO A 67 11.27 -11.43 26.06
C PRO A 67 10.81 -10.07 25.52
N VAL A 68 11.65 -9.39 24.74
CA VAL A 68 11.30 -8.08 24.15
C VAL A 68 10.28 -8.26 23.03
N LEU A 69 10.45 -9.28 22.18
CA LEU A 69 9.44 -9.65 21.19
C LEU A 69 8.12 -10.04 21.87
N ARG A 70 8.17 -10.87 22.93
CA ARG A 70 6.99 -11.30 23.68
C ARG A 70 6.19 -10.11 24.24
N ASP A 71 6.86 -9.14 24.88
CA ASP A 71 6.20 -7.92 25.37
C ASP A 71 5.57 -7.10 24.24
N ARG A 72 6.30 -6.89 23.14
CA ARG A 72 5.78 -6.16 21.97
C ARG A 72 4.55 -6.84 21.38
N LEU A 73 4.57 -8.17 21.25
CA LEU A 73 3.43 -8.93 20.72
C LEU A 73 2.23 -8.91 21.66
N ALA A 74 2.45 -8.97 22.98
CA ALA A 74 1.40 -8.82 23.97
C ALA A 74 0.73 -7.43 23.85
N ARG A 75 1.52 -6.36 23.69
CA ARG A 75 1.00 -5.00 23.44
C ARG A 75 0.19 -4.92 22.16
N VAL A 76 0.61 -5.60 21.08
CA VAL A 76 -0.17 -5.64 19.84
C VAL A 76 -1.52 -6.33 20.05
N GLN A 77 -1.59 -7.42 20.81
CA GLN A 77 -2.87 -8.04 21.13
C GLN A 77 -3.79 -7.15 21.97
N GLU A 78 -3.24 -6.46 22.98
CA GLU A 78 -4.00 -5.48 23.76
C GLU A 78 -4.54 -4.36 22.87
N ALA A 79 -3.70 -3.81 21.99
CA ALA A 79 -4.10 -2.78 21.05
C ALA A 79 -5.16 -3.28 20.06
N ARG A 80 -5.03 -4.51 19.53
CA ARG A 80 -6.04 -5.11 18.65
C ARG A 80 -7.38 -5.26 19.37
N ARG A 81 -7.39 -5.71 20.64
CA ARG A 81 -8.63 -5.78 21.44
C ARG A 81 -9.25 -4.40 21.63
N PHE A 82 -8.43 -3.38 21.90
CA PHE A 82 -8.89 -2.00 22.03
C PHE A 82 -9.45 -1.43 20.71
N ALA A 83 -8.82 -1.75 19.57
CA ALA A 83 -9.31 -1.36 18.26
C ALA A 83 -10.76 -1.86 18.04
N LEU A 84 -11.04 -3.09 18.45
CA LEU A 84 -12.37 -3.67 18.39
C LEU A 84 -13.33 -3.01 19.38
N SER A 85 -13.05 -3.10 20.68
CA SER A 85 -14.01 -2.74 21.73
C SER A 85 -14.24 -1.24 21.85
N GLU A 86 -13.19 -0.44 21.66
CA GLU A 86 -13.23 1.00 21.91
C GLU A 86 -13.37 1.80 20.61
N LEU A 87 -12.71 1.36 19.53
CA LEU A 87 -12.70 2.11 18.27
C LEU A 87 -13.72 1.61 17.24
N GLY A 88 -14.39 0.47 17.48
CA GLY A 88 -15.36 -0.11 16.56
C GLY A 88 -14.74 -0.55 15.23
N LEU A 89 -13.44 -0.88 15.25
CA LEU A 89 -12.73 -1.39 14.08
C LEU A 89 -13.01 -2.89 13.89
N PRO A 90 -12.80 -3.45 12.68
CA PRO A 90 -13.28 -4.78 12.33
C PRO A 90 -12.68 -5.89 13.20
N ASP A 91 -13.50 -6.85 13.63
CA ASP A 91 -13.03 -8.12 14.20
C ASP A 91 -12.89 -9.18 13.10
N ASN A 92 -11.69 -9.29 12.53
CA ASN A 92 -11.36 -10.32 11.55
C ASN A 92 -10.03 -11.02 11.89
N GLY A 93 -9.52 -11.90 11.03
CA GLY A 93 -8.29 -12.63 11.32
C GLY A 93 -7.01 -11.78 11.30
N SER A 94 -7.05 -10.54 10.81
CA SER A 94 -5.85 -9.69 10.68
C SER A 94 -5.20 -9.41 12.03
N TYR A 95 -3.88 -9.34 11.99
CA TYR A 95 -2.96 -9.01 13.08
C TYR A 95 -3.04 -9.97 14.27
N ARG A 96 -3.45 -11.23 14.03
CA ARG A 96 -3.41 -12.35 14.99
C ARG A 96 -2.17 -13.23 14.86
N ALA A 97 -1.40 -13.05 13.78
CA ALA A 97 -0.14 -13.73 13.52
C ALA A 97 1.02 -12.73 13.41
N TYR A 98 2.23 -13.22 13.58
CA TYR A 98 3.48 -12.47 13.44
C TYR A 98 4.35 -13.07 12.33
N VAL A 99 5.10 -12.21 11.63
CA VAL A 99 6.15 -12.60 10.68
C VAL A 99 7.41 -11.79 10.97
N ALA A 100 8.51 -12.51 11.25
CA ALA A 100 9.84 -11.92 11.27
C ALA A 100 10.35 -11.74 9.83
N LEU A 101 10.67 -10.51 9.47
CA LEU A 101 11.30 -10.16 8.21
C LEU A 101 12.77 -9.78 8.45
N ASP A 102 13.66 -10.34 7.65
CA ASP A 102 15.09 -9.99 7.59
C ASP A 102 15.34 -8.82 6.63
N ARG A 103 14.62 -7.71 6.86
CA ARG A 103 14.67 -6.48 6.05
C ARG A 103 14.04 -5.32 6.81
N GLU A 104 14.40 -4.10 6.44
CA GLU A 104 13.92 -2.87 7.09
C GLU A 104 12.52 -2.41 6.65
N ALA A 105 12.07 -2.88 5.49
CA ALA A 105 10.78 -2.53 4.90
C ALA A 105 10.09 -3.78 4.36
N VAL A 106 8.76 -3.84 4.48
CA VAL A 106 7.98 -4.92 3.87
C VAL A 106 7.81 -4.71 2.37
N THR A 107 7.62 -3.45 1.98
CA THR A 107 7.51 -3.02 0.59
C THR A 107 8.22 -1.70 0.36
N TRP A 108 8.52 -1.43 -0.91
CA TRP A 108 9.17 -0.25 -1.41
C TRP A 108 8.26 0.42 -2.42
N ASN A 109 7.81 1.62 -2.10
CA ASN A 109 6.86 2.37 -2.91
C ASN A 109 7.63 3.30 -3.84
N VAL A 110 7.43 3.12 -5.15
CA VAL A 110 7.96 4.01 -6.19
C VAL A 110 6.92 5.09 -6.47
N TYR A 111 7.34 6.35 -6.35
CA TYR A 111 6.61 7.55 -6.72
C TYR A 111 7.31 8.19 -7.91
N ALA A 112 6.56 8.77 -8.84
CA ALA A 112 7.13 9.47 -9.97
C ALA A 112 6.28 10.68 -10.34
N THR A 113 6.90 11.79 -10.73
CA THR A 113 6.25 12.98 -11.30
C THR A 113 6.98 13.37 -12.59
N PRO A 114 6.31 14.01 -13.57
CA PRO A 114 7.06 14.68 -14.63
C PRO A 114 8.03 15.69 -14.02
N GLU A 115 9.15 15.94 -14.69
CA GLU A 115 10.05 17.04 -14.34
C GLU A 115 9.25 18.35 -14.26
N PHE A 116 9.46 19.12 -13.20
CA PHE A 116 8.69 20.34 -12.90
C PHE A 116 7.18 20.12 -12.77
N SER A 117 6.75 19.00 -12.19
CA SER A 117 5.36 18.78 -11.83
C SER A 117 5.22 18.23 -10.41
N LEU A 118 4.10 18.57 -9.76
CA LEU A 118 3.70 18.04 -8.46
C LEU A 118 2.52 17.07 -8.58
N GLU A 119 2.16 16.71 -9.82
CA GLU A 119 1.15 15.72 -10.12
C GLU A 119 1.79 14.33 -10.27
N PRO A 120 1.50 13.39 -9.36
CA PRO A 120 2.11 12.06 -9.40
C PRO A 120 1.56 11.26 -10.57
N ARG A 121 2.44 10.46 -11.18
CA ARG A 121 2.06 9.33 -12.01
C ARG A 121 1.09 8.44 -11.23
N ARG A 122 0.04 7.99 -11.90
CA ARG A 122 -0.90 7.03 -11.34
C ARG A 122 -0.67 5.63 -11.90
N TRP A 123 -0.75 4.64 -11.03
CA TRP A 123 -0.77 3.23 -11.41
C TRP A 123 -2.14 2.66 -11.07
N CYS A 124 -2.78 2.00 -12.04
CA CYS A 124 -4.15 1.52 -11.91
C CYS A 124 -4.18 -0.01 -11.84
N PHE A 125 -4.78 -0.52 -10.77
CA PHE A 125 -4.94 -1.95 -10.51
C PHE A 125 -6.42 -2.32 -10.53
N PRO A 126 -6.83 -3.48 -11.09
CA PRO A 126 -8.24 -3.85 -11.24
C PRO A 126 -9.03 -3.82 -9.91
N ALA A 127 -8.39 -4.32 -8.86
CA ALA A 127 -8.88 -4.42 -7.50
C ALA A 127 -8.94 -3.06 -6.78
N VAL A 128 -7.78 -2.40 -6.68
CA VAL A 128 -7.53 -1.27 -5.77
C VAL A 128 -7.89 0.08 -6.39
N GLY A 129 -7.99 0.14 -7.72
CA GLY A 129 -8.14 1.38 -8.49
C GLY A 129 -6.79 2.03 -8.79
N CYS A 130 -6.81 3.32 -9.11
CA CYS A 130 -5.59 4.08 -9.38
C CYS A 130 -5.01 4.68 -8.10
N VAL A 131 -3.71 4.49 -7.89
CA VAL A 131 -2.96 4.97 -6.74
C VAL A 131 -1.74 5.77 -7.19
N ALA A 132 -1.25 6.66 -6.33
CA ALA A 132 -0.13 7.57 -6.61
C ALA A 132 1.27 6.94 -6.40
N TYR A 133 1.34 5.62 -6.20
CA TYR A 133 2.59 4.88 -6.02
C TYR A 133 2.46 3.45 -6.56
N ARG A 134 3.61 2.82 -6.82
CA ARG A 134 3.70 1.40 -7.16
C ARG A 134 4.59 0.67 -6.16
N GLY A 135 3.99 -0.26 -5.40
CA GLY A 135 4.69 -1.00 -4.35
C GLY A 135 5.38 -2.28 -4.84
N TYR A 136 6.58 -2.54 -4.33
CA TYR A 136 7.40 -3.73 -4.62
C TYR A 136 7.83 -4.41 -3.34
N PHE A 137 7.80 -5.75 -3.27
CA PHE A 137 8.36 -6.48 -2.12
C PHE A 137 9.90 -6.54 -2.17
N ALA A 138 10.49 -6.56 -3.36
CA ALA A 138 11.94 -6.54 -3.54
C ALA A 138 12.43 -5.10 -3.78
N GLU A 139 13.36 -4.63 -2.96
CA GLU A 139 13.97 -3.30 -3.10
C GLU A 139 14.67 -3.13 -4.45
N SER A 140 15.43 -4.14 -4.86
CA SER A 140 16.15 -4.13 -6.13
C SER A 140 15.23 -3.94 -7.33
N ALA A 141 14.05 -4.57 -7.31
CA ALA A 141 13.03 -4.38 -8.36
C ALA A 141 12.43 -2.96 -8.32
N ALA A 142 12.19 -2.41 -7.13
CA ALA A 142 11.74 -1.02 -6.98
C ALA A 142 12.75 -0.03 -7.54
N ARG A 143 14.05 -0.25 -7.23
CA ARG A 143 15.16 0.60 -7.70
C ARG A 143 15.39 0.46 -9.20
N ALA A 144 15.32 -0.75 -9.75
CA ALA A 144 15.42 -0.97 -11.20
C ALA A 144 14.30 -0.22 -11.94
N TYR A 145 13.05 -0.36 -11.49
CA TYR A 145 11.92 0.37 -12.07
C TYR A 145 12.05 1.89 -11.90
N ALA A 146 12.57 2.34 -10.76
CA ALA A 146 12.85 3.75 -10.54
C ALA A 146 13.90 4.29 -11.52
N SER A 147 14.97 3.54 -11.78
CA SER A 147 15.98 3.89 -12.78
C SER A 147 15.41 3.93 -14.20
N GLU A 148 14.53 2.99 -14.57
CA GLU A 148 13.84 3.00 -15.86
C GLU A 148 12.98 4.25 -16.05
N LEU A 149 12.25 4.66 -15.01
CA LEU A 149 11.43 5.88 -15.03
C LEU A 149 12.31 7.14 -15.09
N ALA A 150 13.39 7.19 -14.33
CA ALA A 150 14.34 8.31 -14.37
C ALA A 150 14.96 8.47 -15.78
N ALA A 151 15.33 7.36 -16.44
CA ALA A 151 15.81 7.38 -17.81
C ALA A 151 14.77 7.88 -18.84
N GLN A 152 13.48 7.85 -18.48
CA GLN A 152 12.38 8.41 -19.26
C GLN A 152 12.08 9.89 -18.91
N GLY A 153 12.89 10.53 -18.06
CA GLY A 153 12.73 11.93 -17.68
C GLY A 153 11.76 12.18 -16.52
N TRP A 154 11.46 11.16 -15.70
CA TRP A 154 10.65 11.34 -14.49
C TRP A 154 11.51 11.69 -13.28
N ASP A 155 10.99 12.55 -12.42
CA ASP A 155 11.49 12.72 -11.05
C ASP A 155 10.95 11.56 -10.20
N VAL A 156 11.83 10.76 -9.61
CA VAL A 156 11.45 9.51 -8.95
C VAL A 156 11.89 9.49 -7.49
N TYR A 157 11.03 8.96 -6.62
CA TYR A 157 11.35 8.72 -5.21
C TYR A 157 10.94 7.30 -4.81
N VAL A 158 11.84 6.58 -4.13
CA VAL A 158 11.59 5.24 -3.60
C VAL A 158 11.53 5.32 -2.08
N ALA A 159 10.38 4.97 -1.50
CA ALA A 159 10.14 5.07 -0.07
C ALA A 159 9.93 3.68 0.56
N PRO A 160 10.58 3.37 1.70
CA PRO A 160 10.30 2.16 2.46
C PRO A 160 8.95 2.25 3.18
N ALA A 161 8.19 1.17 3.16
CA ALA A 161 6.98 1.01 3.95
C ALA A 161 7.17 -0.06 5.04
N SER A 162 6.77 0.26 6.27
CA SER A 162 6.86 -0.65 7.41
C SER A 162 5.70 -1.65 7.48
N ALA A 163 4.60 -1.35 6.79
CA ALA A 163 3.39 -2.16 6.72
C ALA A 163 2.75 -2.03 5.34
N TYR A 164 1.87 -2.96 5.00
CA TYR A 164 0.89 -2.85 3.94
C TYR A 164 -0.40 -3.51 4.41
N SER A 165 -1.52 -3.18 3.77
CA SER A 165 -2.81 -3.82 4.03
C SER A 165 -3.38 -4.42 2.75
N SER A 166 -3.91 -5.62 2.87
CA SER A 166 -4.71 -6.30 1.85
C SER A 166 -6.17 -5.86 1.85
N LEU A 167 -6.52 -4.80 2.59
CA LEU A 167 -7.88 -4.29 2.78
C LEU A 167 -8.84 -5.34 3.37
N GLY A 168 -8.30 -6.35 4.07
CA GLY A 168 -9.07 -7.41 4.72
C GLY A 168 -9.40 -8.58 3.82
N TRP A 169 -8.84 -8.66 2.61
CA TRP A 169 -8.94 -9.84 1.75
C TRP A 169 -8.12 -11.01 2.28
N PHE A 170 -7.09 -10.71 3.06
CA PHE A 170 -6.27 -11.67 3.77
C PHE A 170 -6.12 -11.27 5.23
N GLU A 171 -5.76 -12.24 6.06
CA GLU A 171 -5.44 -12.03 7.46
C GLU A 171 -3.99 -11.56 7.58
N ASP A 172 -3.77 -10.27 7.29
CA ASP A 172 -2.45 -9.64 7.30
C ASP A 172 -1.79 -9.79 8.68
N PRO A 173 -0.54 -10.26 8.78
CA PRO A 173 0.13 -10.43 10.06
C PRO A 173 0.76 -9.13 10.55
N VAL A 174 1.11 -9.13 11.84
CA VAL A 174 2.05 -8.17 12.41
C VAL A 174 3.44 -8.48 11.86
N LEU A 175 4.13 -7.47 11.34
CA LEU A 175 5.46 -7.62 10.74
C LEU A 175 6.54 -7.10 11.69
N SER A 176 7.73 -7.70 11.69
CA SER A 176 8.88 -7.17 12.43
C SER A 176 9.17 -5.69 12.12
N THR A 177 8.97 -5.28 10.87
CA THR A 177 9.12 -3.90 10.38
C THR A 177 8.15 -2.91 11.04
N MET A 178 6.97 -3.36 11.48
CA MET A 178 6.04 -2.53 12.27
C MET A 178 6.59 -2.28 13.67
N LEU A 179 7.18 -3.31 14.28
CA LEU A 179 7.66 -3.28 15.67
C LEU A 179 8.93 -2.42 15.86
N GLN A 180 9.73 -2.24 14.80
CA GLN A 180 11.01 -1.51 14.85
C GLN A 180 10.86 -0.04 15.26
N ARG A 181 9.70 0.58 15.02
CA ARG A 181 9.45 2.02 15.30
C ARG A 181 8.87 2.28 16.71
N GLY A 182 8.84 1.26 17.57
CA GLY A 182 8.34 1.34 18.93
C GLY A 182 6.83 1.20 19.05
N GLU A 183 6.35 1.12 20.31
CA GLU A 183 4.98 0.76 20.64
C GLU A 183 3.93 1.69 20.02
N LEU A 184 4.02 3.01 20.22
CA LEU A 184 3.00 3.94 19.72
C LEU A 184 2.94 3.99 18.19
N SER A 185 4.07 3.80 17.51
CA SER A 185 4.08 3.65 16.05
C SER A 185 3.37 2.36 15.66
N THR A 186 3.65 1.26 16.34
CA THR A 186 3.03 -0.05 16.08
C THR A 186 1.52 0.01 16.29
N VAL A 187 1.07 0.52 17.44
CA VAL A 187 -0.36 0.70 17.78
C VAL A 187 -1.03 1.62 16.78
N GLY A 188 -0.38 2.72 16.41
CA GLY A 188 -0.91 3.65 15.43
C GLY A 188 -1.09 3.02 14.05
N VAL A 189 -0.09 2.29 13.55
CA VAL A 189 -0.18 1.58 12.27
C VAL A 189 -1.26 0.50 12.34
N LEU A 190 -1.36 -0.26 13.43
CA LEU A 190 -2.42 -1.26 13.60
C LEU A 190 -3.82 -0.64 13.44
N PHE A 191 -4.08 0.51 14.10
CA PHE A 191 -5.36 1.22 13.96
C PHE A 191 -5.57 1.78 12.56
N HIS A 192 -4.51 2.27 11.92
CA HIS A 192 -4.52 2.77 10.55
C HIS A 192 -4.95 1.68 9.56
N GLU A 193 -4.28 0.54 9.60
CA GLU A 193 -4.56 -0.53 8.65
C GLU A 193 -5.93 -1.18 8.90
N LEU A 194 -6.35 -1.33 10.16
CA LEU A 194 -7.70 -1.78 10.48
C LEU A 194 -8.78 -0.78 10.04
N ALA A 195 -8.47 0.52 10.02
CA ALA A 195 -9.38 1.53 9.46
C ALA A 195 -9.57 1.34 7.95
N HIS A 196 -8.50 1.03 7.20
CA HIS A 196 -8.64 0.69 5.78
C HIS A 196 -9.54 -0.53 5.54
N GLN A 197 -9.51 -1.52 6.42
CA GLN A 197 -10.40 -2.68 6.34
C GLN A 197 -11.86 -2.33 6.67
N ARG A 198 -12.09 -1.21 7.38
CA ARG A 198 -13.44 -0.74 7.73
C ARG A 198 -14.07 0.12 6.63
N VAL A 199 -13.27 1.00 6.01
CA VAL A 199 -13.68 1.91 4.94
C VAL A 199 -12.54 2.06 3.94
N TYR A 200 -12.83 1.80 2.67
CA TYR A 200 -11.95 2.06 1.55
C TYR A 200 -12.76 2.51 0.33
N VAL A 201 -12.43 3.67 -0.23
CA VAL A 201 -13.05 4.24 -1.43
C VAL A 201 -12.13 4.00 -2.62
N LYS A 202 -12.62 3.22 -3.60
CA LYS A 202 -11.84 2.86 -4.78
C LYS A 202 -11.38 4.10 -5.54
N GLY A 203 -10.06 4.20 -5.79
CA GLY A 203 -9.46 5.28 -6.58
C GLY A 203 -9.29 6.63 -5.87
N ASP A 204 -9.63 6.74 -4.57
CA ASP A 204 -9.45 7.96 -3.79
C ASP A 204 -8.37 7.78 -2.70
N THR A 205 -7.10 7.79 -3.11
CA THR A 205 -5.95 7.68 -2.20
C THR A 205 -5.98 8.78 -1.13
N ALA A 206 -6.35 10.01 -1.48
CA ALA A 206 -6.34 11.12 -0.54
C ALA A 206 -7.34 10.92 0.59
N PHE A 207 -8.57 10.48 0.26
CA PHE A 207 -9.58 10.14 1.25
C PHE A 207 -9.14 8.96 2.13
N ASN A 208 -8.70 7.85 1.53
CA ASN A 208 -8.37 6.63 2.26
C ASN A 208 -7.27 6.87 3.30
N GLU A 209 -6.18 7.51 2.90
CA GLU A 209 -5.05 7.82 3.79
C GLU A 209 -5.45 8.83 4.88
N SER A 210 -6.26 9.82 4.53
CA SER A 210 -6.74 10.85 5.49
C SER A 210 -7.66 10.25 6.54
N PHE A 211 -8.58 9.37 6.12
CA PHE A 211 -9.49 8.66 7.01
C PHE A 211 -8.71 7.76 7.98
N ALA A 212 -7.85 6.88 7.47
CA ALA A 212 -7.05 5.98 8.29
C ALA A 212 -6.13 6.73 9.25
N THR A 213 -5.51 7.83 8.79
CA THR A 213 -4.70 8.72 9.64
C THR A 213 -5.53 9.38 10.75
N ALA A 214 -6.76 9.81 10.46
CA ALA A 214 -7.64 10.41 11.46
C ALA A 214 -8.03 9.39 12.54
N VAL A 215 -8.41 8.18 12.13
CA VAL A 215 -8.72 7.07 13.05
C VAL A 215 -7.51 6.70 13.89
N GLN A 216 -6.33 6.55 13.28
CA GLN A 216 -5.07 6.30 13.98
C GLN A 216 -4.80 7.34 15.08
N ARG A 217 -4.89 8.64 14.76
CA ARG A 217 -4.59 9.71 15.73
C ARG A 217 -5.60 9.77 16.87
N ALA A 218 -6.89 9.60 16.55
CA ALA A 218 -7.93 9.52 17.57
C ALA A 218 -7.74 8.27 18.45
N GLY A 219 -7.46 7.13 17.83
CA GLY A 219 -7.26 5.85 18.49
C GLY A 219 -6.07 5.87 19.45
N VAL A 220 -4.91 6.36 19.02
CA VAL A 220 -3.71 6.44 19.88
C VAL A 220 -3.93 7.37 21.08
N ARG A 221 -4.64 8.49 20.90
CA ARG A 221 -5.00 9.35 22.04
C ARG A 221 -5.89 8.61 23.04
N ARG A 222 -6.96 7.96 22.58
CA ARG A 222 -7.86 7.18 23.43
C ARG A 222 -7.14 6.02 24.12
N TRP A 223 -6.24 5.33 23.41
CA TRP A 223 -5.39 4.27 23.95
C TRP A 223 -4.54 4.75 25.13
N LEU A 224 -3.84 5.88 24.96
CA LEU A 224 -3.02 6.48 26.01
C LEU A 224 -3.87 6.98 27.20
N GLN A 225 -5.06 7.53 26.93
CA GLN A 225 -6.00 7.99 27.96
C GLN A 225 -6.54 6.83 28.79
N ALA A 226 -6.99 5.76 28.16
CA ALA A 226 -7.51 4.57 28.84
C ALA A 226 -6.47 3.89 29.75
N ARG A 227 -5.18 4.11 29.48
CA ARG A 227 -4.05 3.58 30.25
C ARG A 227 -3.50 4.55 31.30
N GLY A 228 -4.07 5.75 31.42
CA GLY A 228 -3.59 6.77 32.36
C GLY A 228 -2.19 7.31 32.04
N GLU A 229 -1.71 7.18 30.82
CA GLU A 229 -0.32 7.49 30.43
C GLU A 229 -0.14 8.97 30.06
N ALA A 230 -0.49 9.88 30.98
CA ALA A 230 -0.56 11.32 30.73
C ALA A 230 0.73 11.95 30.16
N LYS A 231 1.91 11.50 30.62
CA LYS A 231 3.21 11.97 30.10
C LYS A 231 3.42 11.57 28.63
N ARG A 232 3.06 10.34 28.25
CA ARG A 232 3.16 9.84 26.87
C ARG A 232 2.12 10.51 25.98
N LEU A 233 0.91 10.74 26.48
CA LEU A 233 -0.12 11.51 25.78
C LEU A 233 0.36 12.93 25.47
N ALA A 234 0.92 13.64 26.45
CA ALA A 234 1.45 14.98 26.22
C ALA A 234 2.59 15.00 25.20
N ALA A 235 3.49 14.01 25.24
CA ALA A 235 4.56 13.86 24.25
C ALA A 235 4.01 13.57 22.83
N TYR A 236 3.00 12.71 22.73
CA TYR A 236 2.32 12.39 21.48
C TYR A 236 1.61 13.61 20.88
N THR A 237 0.88 14.38 21.69
CA THR A 237 0.23 15.62 21.26
C THR A 237 1.24 16.62 20.72
N ARG A 238 2.36 16.86 21.42
CA ARG A 238 3.44 17.72 20.93
C ARG A 238 4.04 17.22 19.62
N ALA A 239 4.15 15.90 19.42
CA ALA A 239 4.62 15.33 18.16
C ALA A 239 3.63 15.58 17.01
N LEU A 240 2.32 15.50 17.27
CA LEU A 240 1.28 15.85 16.29
C LEU A 240 1.31 17.34 15.92
N GLU A 241 1.51 18.24 16.88
CA GLU A 241 1.66 19.68 16.64
C GLU A 241 2.88 19.97 15.76
N ARG A 242 4.05 19.40 16.07
CA ARG A 242 5.25 19.53 15.23
C ARG A 242 5.01 18.99 13.82
N ARG A 243 4.32 17.85 13.69
CA ARG A 243 3.97 17.27 12.38
C ARG A 243 3.03 18.21 11.61
N ALA A 244 2.05 18.82 12.28
CA ALA A 244 1.14 19.77 11.65
C ALA A 244 1.87 21.03 11.15
N ALA A 245 2.77 21.59 11.96
CA ALA A 245 3.61 22.72 11.55
C ALA A 245 4.51 22.37 10.35
N PHE A 246 5.14 21.21 10.37
CA PHE A 246 5.94 20.75 9.23
C PHE A 246 5.11 20.53 7.96
N LEU A 247 3.91 19.96 8.08
CA LEU A 247 3.00 19.82 6.93
C LEU A 247 2.51 21.17 6.40
N ALA A 248 2.35 22.19 7.26
CA ALA A 248 2.02 23.54 6.82
C ALA A 248 3.16 24.13 5.97
N LEU A 249 4.41 24.00 6.43
CA LEU A 249 5.59 24.39 5.65
C LEU A 249 5.63 23.69 4.29
N LEU A 250 5.44 22.36 4.25
CA LEU A 250 5.42 21.62 3.00
C LEU A 250 4.32 22.07 2.04
N ARG A 251 3.13 22.41 2.55
CA ARG A 251 2.04 22.93 1.71
C ARG A 251 2.38 24.29 1.12
N GLU A 252 2.97 25.17 1.92
CA GLU A 252 3.43 26.48 1.44
C GLU A 252 4.51 26.33 0.37
N THR A 253 5.51 25.49 0.61
CA THR A 253 6.56 25.19 -0.38
C THR A 253 5.96 24.58 -1.65
N ARG A 254 5.04 23.62 -1.54
CA ARG A 254 4.32 23.03 -2.67
C ARG A 254 3.59 24.09 -3.50
N ALA A 255 2.91 25.04 -2.84
CA ALA A 255 2.21 26.12 -3.55
C ALA A 255 3.17 27.05 -4.30
N ARG A 256 4.32 27.39 -3.69
CA ARG A 256 5.37 28.18 -4.35
C ARG A 256 5.95 27.46 -5.57
N LEU A 257 6.27 26.16 -5.43
CA LEU A 257 6.77 25.35 -6.54
C LEU A 257 5.75 25.21 -7.67
N ALA A 258 4.47 24.98 -7.34
CA ALA A 258 3.41 24.91 -8.35
C ALA A 258 3.31 26.21 -9.16
N ALA A 259 3.44 27.37 -8.51
CA ALA A 259 3.45 28.66 -9.18
C ALA A 259 4.69 28.90 -10.06
N ILE A 260 5.84 28.33 -9.70
CA ILE A 260 7.07 28.39 -10.51
C ILE A 260 6.93 27.50 -11.74
N TYR A 261 6.52 26.25 -11.55
CA TYR A 261 6.37 25.26 -12.62
C TYR A 261 5.30 25.68 -13.65
N ALA A 262 4.21 26.31 -13.21
CA ALA A 262 3.19 26.84 -14.12
C ALA A 262 3.68 27.95 -15.06
N ARG A 263 4.81 28.59 -14.76
CA ARG A 263 5.40 29.66 -15.59
C ARG A 263 6.31 29.15 -16.70
N GLY A 264 6.42 27.83 -16.89
CA GLY A 264 7.28 27.21 -17.90
C GLY A 264 8.78 27.31 -17.60
N GLY A 265 9.14 27.66 -16.36
CA GLY A 265 10.53 27.79 -15.94
C GLY A 265 11.15 26.43 -15.64
N ALA A 266 11.77 25.82 -16.64
CA ALA A 266 13.07 25.21 -16.38
C ALA A 266 14.03 26.33 -15.92
N PRO A 267 14.98 26.07 -15.00
CA PRO A 267 16.01 27.05 -14.65
C PRO A 267 16.79 27.55 -15.88
#